data_AF-A0A284SB50-F1
#
_entry.id   AF-A0A284SB50-F1
#
_cell.length_a   1.000
_cell.length_b   1.000
_cell.length_c   1.000
_cell.angle_alpha   90.00
_cell.angle_beta   90.00
_cell.angle_gamma   90.00
#
_symmetry.space_group_name_H-M   'P 1'
#
loop_
_entity.id
_entity.type
_entity.pdbx_description
1 polymer ?
#
loop_
_entity_poly.entity_id
_entity_poly.type
_entity_poly.pdbx_seq_one_letter_code
_entity_poly.pdbx_strand_id
1 'polypeptide(L)'
;MHGCRESITPTFDGVPSLRGACFRKMVLLSVCCIGYDSEAQTPSSPASRDSVPLPFIQSNQNCAADIELGGCGGSINRREVDERSRCRPADLHVSKPPSARTEGYSQRTEAGRKAHEHWVIHNNLLRNCSVTTYFTVVHLGGQYCSNRTTSTNSGKVYTSYDYRASIVEARQLTTRYDALKGRGLFVRSPPEFYKTDWIADSSTGLSILSSGAVFATYLLNPDTQAGFYIVRHNDSTSTDITDFQIPIIASAVTLNGRQSKVIVTNYAFGSSGLLYSTTSIFFSGIIDGRDVLFIYGDTSQEHEIALSLTGRSFRKDYDTSSFRATLTPSSVITIFSFPTGTQGLVMVYDSDSQLVLFADSDTITTFWAPVIPGDTSDSLRNFWGLGTNQSVLVGGPYLVRSASITGTELALKGDLKASTPLTIIAPAVVSSVTWNGAALSVDASSSLTVIGGLV
;
A
#
# COMPACT_ATOMS: atom_id res chain seq x y z
N MET A 1 33.93 -22.40 -45.18
CA MET A 1 32.94 -23.41 -45.63
C MET A 1 31.84 -23.44 -44.59
N HIS A 2 30.59 -23.20 -45.04
CA HIS A 2 29.27 -23.47 -44.44
C HIS A 2 29.07 -23.31 -42.91
N GLY A 3 28.08 -22.56 -42.40
CA GLY A 3 27.00 -21.81 -43.02
C GLY A 3 26.01 -21.35 -41.93
N CYS A 4 25.62 -20.07 -41.98
CA CYS A 4 24.41 -19.58 -41.33
C CYS A 4 23.18 -20.09 -42.12
N ARG A 5 22.13 -20.53 -41.42
CA ARG A 5 20.78 -20.65 -41.98
C ARG A 5 19.81 -19.85 -41.13
N GLU A 6 19.04 -19.04 -41.84
CA GLU A 6 17.99 -18.12 -41.42
C GLU A 6 16.74 -18.84 -40.88
N SER A 7 15.94 -18.15 -40.06
CA SER A 7 14.51 -17.93 -40.35
C SER A 7 13.89 -17.00 -39.28
N ILE A 8 13.59 -15.74 -39.62
CA ILE A 8 12.27 -15.14 -39.92
C ILE A 8 11.85 -14.17 -38.80
N THR A 9 12.09 -12.88 -39.03
CA THR A 9 11.39 -11.75 -38.42
C THR A 9 10.27 -11.31 -39.36
N PRO A 10 9.05 -11.02 -38.87
CA PRO A 10 8.11 -10.21 -39.63
C PRO A 10 8.51 -8.73 -39.51
N THR A 11 8.61 -8.08 -40.66
CA THR A 11 8.79 -6.64 -40.85
C THR A 11 7.52 -5.87 -40.51
N PHE A 12 7.65 -4.81 -39.72
CA PHE A 12 6.71 -3.69 -39.70
C PHE A 12 7.41 -2.51 -40.39
N ASP A 13 7.02 -2.24 -41.64
CA ASP A 13 7.39 -1.04 -42.38
C ASP A 13 6.31 0.02 -42.24
N GLY A 14 6.73 1.27 -42.02
CA GLY A 14 5.91 2.46 -42.18
C GLY A 14 6.07 3.48 -41.05
N VAL A 15 7.07 4.37 -41.17
CA VAL A 15 7.01 5.83 -40.90
C VAL A 15 8.38 6.46 -41.26
N PRO A 16 8.45 7.64 -41.92
CA PRO A 16 9.67 8.14 -42.55
C PRO A 16 10.69 8.70 -41.56
N SER A 17 11.96 8.63 -41.94
CA SER A 17 13.09 9.23 -41.24
C SER A 17 12.95 10.75 -41.10
N LEU A 18 12.90 11.25 -39.87
CA LEU A 18 13.25 12.62 -39.54
C LEU A 18 14.51 12.60 -38.67
N ARG A 19 15.63 12.99 -39.27
CA ARG A 19 16.88 13.31 -38.57
C ARG A 19 16.64 14.56 -37.72
N GLY A 20 17.04 14.49 -36.45
CA GLY A 20 17.31 15.67 -35.61
C GLY A 20 16.19 16.07 -34.65
N ALA A 21 16.01 15.31 -33.56
CA ALA A 21 15.62 15.81 -32.23
C ALA A 21 15.68 14.65 -31.24
N CYS A 22 16.70 14.62 -30.38
CA CYS A 22 16.76 13.70 -29.24
C CYS A 22 15.80 14.18 -28.14
N PHE A 23 14.52 13.83 -28.22
CA PHE A 23 13.66 13.79 -27.04
C PHE A 23 13.99 12.52 -26.24
N ARG A 24 14.76 12.67 -25.15
CA ARG A 24 14.94 11.59 -24.17
C ARG A 24 13.60 11.34 -23.48
N LYS A 25 12.92 10.25 -23.83
CA LYS A 25 11.97 9.58 -22.93
C LYS A 25 12.75 9.14 -21.70
N MET A 26 12.53 9.82 -20.58
CA MET A 26 13.12 9.52 -19.28
C MET A 26 12.34 8.35 -18.67
N VAL A 27 12.72 7.13 -19.03
CA VAL A 27 12.41 5.95 -18.21
C VAL A 27 13.43 5.98 -17.08
N LEU A 28 12.99 6.38 -15.88
CA LEU A 28 13.82 6.34 -14.67
C LEU A 28 14.05 4.87 -14.28
N LEU A 29 15.04 4.23 -14.90
CA LEU A 29 15.73 3.09 -14.34
C LEU A 29 16.97 3.63 -13.64
N SER A 30 16.87 3.90 -12.34
CA SER A 30 18.07 4.16 -11.53
C SER A 30 18.69 2.82 -11.17
N VAL A 31 19.64 2.37 -11.99
CA VAL A 31 20.68 1.43 -11.55
C VAL A 31 21.84 2.30 -11.07
N CYS A 32 21.95 2.52 -9.76
CA CYS A 32 23.14 3.19 -9.20
C CYS A 32 24.24 2.13 -9.03
N CYS A 33 25.16 2.05 -9.99
CA CYS A 33 26.42 1.35 -9.83
C CYS A 33 27.38 2.27 -9.06
N ILE A 34 27.71 1.95 -7.81
CA ILE A 34 28.81 2.61 -7.09
C ILE A 34 30.08 1.80 -7.33
N GLY A 35 31.00 2.35 -8.12
CA GLY A 35 32.39 1.91 -8.19
C GLY A 35 33.17 2.47 -6.99
N TYR A 36 33.89 1.61 -6.28
CA TYR A 36 34.89 2.02 -5.29
C TYR A 36 36.22 2.19 -6.03
N ASP A 37 36.68 3.43 -6.24
CA ASP A 37 38.08 3.69 -6.54
C ASP A 37 38.81 4.00 -5.23
N SER A 38 39.80 3.16 -4.94
CA SER A 38 40.73 3.32 -3.84
C SER A 38 41.96 4.09 -4.31
N GLU A 39 42.03 5.40 -4.04
CA GLU A 39 43.31 6.10 -4.00
C GLU A 39 43.25 7.26 -3.00
N ALA A 40 44.18 7.26 -2.05
CA ALA A 40 44.30 8.26 -1.01
C ALA A 40 44.96 9.52 -1.57
N GLN A 41 44.27 10.65 -1.53
CA GLN A 41 44.89 11.97 -1.61
C GLN A 41 44.29 12.91 -0.55
N THR A 42 45.17 13.48 0.27
CA THR A 42 44.89 14.49 1.29
C THR A 42 44.33 15.79 0.68
N PRO A 43 43.36 16.47 1.31
CA PRO A 43 42.65 17.58 0.67
C PRO A 43 43.36 18.93 0.85
N SER A 44 43.48 19.69 -0.23
CA SER A 44 43.62 21.14 -0.20
C SER A 44 42.45 21.78 -0.95
N SER A 45 41.68 22.62 -0.24
CA SER A 45 40.58 23.51 -0.69
C SER A 45 39.13 23.02 -0.44
N PRO A 46 38.22 23.89 0.07
CA PRO A 46 36.85 23.53 0.39
C PRO A 46 35.92 23.75 -0.83
N ALA A 47 35.40 22.66 -1.39
CA ALA A 47 34.25 22.69 -2.29
C ALA A 47 33.04 22.05 -1.60
N SER A 48 31.87 22.67 -1.81
CA SER A 48 30.56 22.40 -1.23
C SER A 48 30.19 20.90 -1.13
N ARG A 49 29.94 20.43 0.09
CA ARG A 49 29.35 19.12 0.35
C ARG A 49 27.84 19.18 0.08
N ASP A 50 27.44 18.85 -1.14
CA ASP A 50 26.07 18.42 -1.40
C ASP A 50 25.83 17.06 -0.72
N SER A 51 24.69 16.97 -0.03
CA SER A 51 24.28 15.86 0.82
C SER A 51 23.95 14.61 -0.02
N VAL A 52 24.83 13.60 0.07
CA VAL A 52 24.56 12.24 -0.44
C VAL A 52 23.57 11.54 0.52
N PRO A 53 22.40 11.05 0.07
CA PRO A 53 21.51 10.28 0.92
C PRO A 53 22.13 8.91 1.25
N LEU A 54 22.06 8.49 2.53
CA LEU A 54 22.61 7.22 3.00
C LEU A 54 21.55 6.09 2.93
N PRO A 55 21.91 4.88 2.46
CA PRO A 55 21.03 3.72 2.48
C PRO A 55 20.75 3.26 3.93
N PHE A 56 19.53 2.80 4.21
CA PHE A 56 19.11 2.39 5.56
C PHE A 56 18.63 0.92 5.57
N ILE A 57 19.29 0.08 6.37
CA ILE A 57 19.02 -1.36 6.48
C ILE A 57 18.63 -1.66 7.94
N GLN A 58 17.38 -2.05 8.20
CA GLN A 58 16.85 -2.27 9.56
C GLN A 58 16.90 -3.73 10.05
N SER A 59 17.34 -4.70 9.25
CA SER A 59 17.44 -6.10 9.69
C SER A 59 18.81 -6.68 9.37
N ASN A 60 19.29 -7.63 10.19
CA ASN A 60 20.67 -8.13 10.15
C ASN A 60 20.98 -8.96 8.89
N GLN A 61 22.26 -9.12 8.52
CA GLN A 61 22.73 -9.71 7.25
C GLN A 61 22.65 -11.24 7.15
N ASN A 62 22.19 -11.93 8.20
CA ASN A 62 22.13 -13.40 8.23
C ASN A 62 20.71 -13.91 7.95
N CYS A 63 20.56 -14.73 6.90
CA CYS A 63 19.32 -15.44 6.59
C CYS A 63 19.12 -16.74 7.40
N ALA A 64 20.11 -17.14 8.19
CA ALA A 64 20.19 -18.46 8.84
C ALA A 64 19.36 -18.62 10.14
N ALA A 65 18.76 -17.55 10.66
CA ALA A 65 17.94 -17.61 11.87
C ALA A 65 16.48 -17.31 11.53
N ASP A 66 15.63 -18.32 11.71
CA ASP A 66 14.20 -18.14 11.77
C ASP A 66 13.89 -17.24 12.98
N ILE A 67 13.26 -16.10 12.74
CA ILE A 67 12.57 -15.26 13.75
C ILE A 67 13.44 -14.25 14.53
N GLU A 68 14.75 -14.12 14.36
CA GLU A 68 15.49 -13.03 15.04
C GLU A 68 15.46 -11.70 14.26
N LEU A 69 14.60 -10.76 14.70
CA LEU A 69 14.91 -9.34 14.57
C LEU A 69 15.91 -9.03 15.67
N GLY A 70 17.20 -8.90 15.32
CA GLY A 70 18.19 -8.39 16.28
C GLY A 70 17.72 -7.04 16.82
N GLY A 71 17.94 -6.77 18.11
CA GLY A 71 17.52 -5.53 18.76
C GLY A 71 18.07 -4.30 18.04
N CYS A 72 17.28 -3.77 17.10
CA CYS A 72 17.63 -2.55 16.40
C CYS A 72 17.13 -1.37 17.23
N GLY A 73 18.05 -0.77 17.98
CA GLY A 73 17.92 0.60 18.49
C GLY A 73 17.86 1.57 17.32
N GLY A 74 16.68 1.71 16.71
CA GLY A 74 16.42 2.75 15.72
C GLY A 74 16.35 4.11 16.41
N SER A 75 17.48 4.77 16.61
CA SER A 75 17.51 6.18 17.01
C SER A 75 17.18 7.07 15.81
N ILE A 76 16.29 8.04 16.00
CA ILE A 76 16.08 9.16 15.08
C ILE A 76 17.39 9.98 15.08
N ASN A 77 18.27 9.75 14.11
CA ASN A 77 19.44 10.60 13.93
C ASN A 77 19.00 11.94 13.34
N ARG A 78 18.78 12.90 14.24
CA ARG A 78 18.56 14.31 13.91
C ARG A 78 19.90 14.91 13.47
N ARG A 79 20.17 14.96 12.17
CA ARG A 79 21.08 15.98 11.62
C ARG A 79 20.20 17.08 11.07
N GLU A 80 20.43 18.31 11.52
CA GLU A 80 19.90 19.51 10.87
C GLU A 80 20.34 19.47 9.41
N VAL A 81 19.40 19.13 8.53
CA VAL A 81 19.56 19.30 7.09
C VAL A 81 18.49 20.32 6.71
N ASP A 82 18.97 21.44 6.18
CA ASP A 82 18.26 22.62 5.68
C ASP A 82 16.75 22.43 5.45
N GLU A 83 15.94 23.30 6.08
CA GLU A 83 14.45 23.33 6.08
C GLU A 83 13.82 23.34 4.67
N ARG A 84 14.63 23.52 3.62
CA ARG A 84 14.19 23.46 2.21
C ARG A 84 14.33 22.09 1.54
N SER A 85 14.91 21.09 2.21
CA SER A 85 15.20 19.78 1.61
C SER A 85 14.33 18.67 2.19
N ARG A 86 13.45 18.08 1.35
CA ARG A 86 12.63 16.91 1.71
C ARG A 86 13.55 15.74 2.06
N CYS A 87 13.37 15.06 3.21
CA CYS A 87 14.11 13.81 3.44
C CYS A 87 13.71 12.79 2.38
N ARG A 88 14.73 12.17 1.78
CA ARG A 88 14.59 11.05 0.87
C ARG A 88 15.29 9.86 1.50
N PRO A 89 14.58 8.84 2.03
CA PRO A 89 15.22 7.55 2.20
C PRO A 89 15.54 7.03 0.79
N ALA A 90 16.82 7.05 0.40
CA ALA A 90 17.23 6.63 -0.95
C ALA A 90 17.07 5.12 -1.16
N ASP A 91 17.29 4.31 -0.12
CA ASP A 91 17.27 2.84 -0.21
C ASP A 91 16.78 2.21 1.11
N LEU A 92 15.57 1.63 1.11
CA LEU A 92 15.05 0.79 2.20
C LEU A 92 15.10 -0.69 1.80
N HIS A 93 15.90 -1.48 2.53
CA HIS A 93 16.02 -2.93 2.30
C HIS A 93 14.94 -3.71 3.06
N VAL A 94 14.05 -4.37 2.32
CA VAL A 94 12.95 -5.20 2.85
C VAL A 94 13.27 -6.71 2.72
N SER A 95 14.37 -7.02 2.05
CA SER A 95 14.92 -8.37 1.85
C SER A 95 16.35 -8.28 1.29
N LYS A 96 17.04 -9.43 1.15
CA LYS A 96 18.49 -9.50 0.88
C LYS A 96 18.87 -10.63 -0.08
N PRO A 97 19.99 -10.50 -0.83
CA PRO A 97 20.58 -11.59 -1.57
C PRO A 97 21.35 -12.53 -0.60
N PRO A 98 21.08 -13.85 -0.63
CA PRO A 98 21.82 -14.83 0.15
C PRO A 98 23.24 -15.02 -0.40
N SER A 99 24.14 -15.44 0.50
CA SER A 99 25.52 -15.73 0.15
C SER A 99 25.62 -17.08 -0.58
N ALA A 100 26.58 -17.22 -1.49
CA ALA A 100 26.81 -18.42 -2.31
C ALA A 100 27.06 -19.73 -1.52
N ARG A 101 27.18 -19.69 -0.18
CA ARG A 101 27.38 -20.89 0.67
C ARG A 101 26.28 -21.13 1.70
N THR A 102 25.24 -20.30 1.78
CA THR A 102 24.21 -20.41 2.83
C THR A 102 22.83 -20.10 2.27
N GLU A 103 22.10 -21.19 2.01
CA GLU A 103 20.64 -21.30 1.97
C GLU A 103 19.86 -20.54 0.87
N GLY A 104 18.89 -21.25 0.27
CA GLY A 104 18.04 -20.73 -0.81
C GLY A 104 16.98 -19.72 -0.34
N TYR A 105 16.29 -19.08 -1.28
CA TYR A 105 15.25 -18.08 -1.00
C TYR A 105 13.96 -18.63 -0.31
N SER A 106 13.89 -19.89 0.14
CA SER A 106 12.63 -20.52 0.61
C SER A 106 12.36 -20.53 2.13
N GLN A 107 13.28 -20.08 2.99
CA GLN A 107 13.22 -20.33 4.44
C GLN A 107 12.63 -19.17 5.28
N ARG A 108 11.33 -18.87 5.22
CA ARG A 108 10.62 -18.10 6.27
C ARG A 108 9.15 -18.50 6.29
N THR A 109 8.53 -18.53 7.47
CA THR A 109 7.09 -18.74 7.61
C THR A 109 6.30 -17.52 7.11
N GLU A 110 5.09 -17.77 6.64
CA GLU A 110 4.19 -16.82 5.99
C GLU A 110 3.80 -15.64 6.93
N ALA A 111 3.47 -15.95 8.19
CA ALA A 111 3.12 -14.96 9.21
C ALA A 111 4.27 -13.99 9.54
N GLY A 112 5.52 -14.48 9.60
CA GLY A 112 6.69 -13.64 9.84
C GLY A 112 7.01 -12.65 8.71
N ARG A 113 6.50 -12.90 7.49
CA ARG A 113 6.69 -12.03 6.33
C ARG A 113 5.74 -10.83 6.36
N LYS A 114 4.44 -11.06 6.60
CA LYS A 114 3.44 -9.98 6.74
C LYS A 114 3.80 -9.03 7.89
N ALA A 115 4.20 -9.60 9.04
CA ALA A 115 4.55 -8.81 10.22
C ALA A 115 5.77 -7.89 10.02
N HIS A 116 6.81 -8.35 9.30
CA HIS A 116 7.97 -7.51 8.98
C HIS A 116 7.60 -6.29 8.12
N GLU A 117 6.74 -6.47 7.11
CA GLU A 117 6.27 -5.38 6.26
C GLU A 117 5.41 -4.38 7.04
N HIS A 118 4.54 -4.87 7.93
CA HIS A 118 3.72 -4.02 8.80
C HIS A 118 4.61 -3.12 9.65
N TRP A 119 5.65 -3.68 10.27
CA TRP A 119 6.53 -2.89 11.11
C TRP A 119 7.40 -1.92 10.30
N VAL A 120 8.11 -2.41 9.27
CA VAL A 120 9.07 -1.60 8.51
C VAL A 120 8.38 -0.43 7.82
N ILE A 121 7.25 -0.66 7.15
CA ILE A 121 6.60 0.40 6.37
C ILE A 121 6.00 1.46 7.30
N HIS A 122 5.23 1.07 8.31
CA HIS A 122 4.65 2.06 9.23
C HIS A 122 5.74 2.81 10.00
N ASN A 123 6.81 2.14 10.44
CA ASN A 123 7.92 2.80 11.14
C ASN A 123 8.70 3.78 10.24
N ASN A 124 8.68 3.62 8.92
CA ASN A 124 9.29 4.56 7.99
C ASN A 124 8.33 5.67 7.54
N LEU A 125 7.01 5.49 7.69
CA LEU A 125 6.05 6.61 7.64
C LEU A 125 6.27 7.62 8.79
N LEU A 126 6.95 7.22 9.88
CA LEU A 126 7.24 8.07 11.05
C LEU A 126 8.35 9.11 10.87
N ARG A 127 9.19 8.99 9.83
CA ARG A 127 10.34 9.90 9.68
C ARG A 127 9.81 11.23 9.16
N ASN A 128 9.81 12.23 10.03
CA ASN A 128 9.31 13.62 9.87
C ASN A 128 9.89 14.39 8.68
N CYS A 129 9.62 13.88 7.51
CA CYS A 129 9.80 14.54 6.25
C CYS A 129 8.63 14.06 5.44
N SER A 130 8.03 14.95 4.66
CA SER A 130 7.03 14.60 3.67
C SER A 130 7.59 13.48 2.78
N VAL A 131 7.41 12.21 3.16
CA VAL A 131 7.83 11.03 2.40
C VAL A 131 6.82 10.94 1.27
N THR A 132 6.95 11.89 0.34
CA THR A 132 6.24 11.94 -0.93
C THR A 132 6.87 10.95 -1.91
N THR A 133 7.91 10.22 -1.49
CA THR A 133 8.60 9.24 -2.31
C THR A 133 9.06 8.07 -1.46
N TYR A 134 8.45 6.91 -1.70
CA TYR A 134 8.77 5.63 -1.08
C TYR A 134 9.48 4.76 -2.12
N PHE A 135 10.74 4.37 -1.87
CA PHE A 135 11.47 3.42 -2.70
C PHE A 135 11.81 2.19 -1.87
N THR A 136 11.26 1.03 -2.26
CA THR A 136 11.77 -0.26 -1.80
C THR A 136 12.84 -0.71 -2.79
N VAL A 137 13.99 -1.15 -2.27
CA VAL A 137 15.18 -1.47 -3.08
C VAL A 137 14.91 -2.54 -4.14
N VAL A 138 14.01 -3.51 -3.89
CA VAL A 138 13.56 -4.48 -4.90
C VAL A 138 12.09 -4.87 -4.65
N HIS A 139 11.20 -4.49 -5.57
CA HIS A 139 9.81 -4.99 -5.61
C HIS A 139 9.63 -6.24 -6.49
N LEU A 140 10.53 -6.41 -7.46
CA LEU A 140 10.64 -7.56 -8.35
C LEU A 140 12.12 -7.91 -8.50
N GLY A 141 12.47 -9.10 -8.03
CA GLY A 141 13.74 -9.72 -8.32
C GLY A 141 13.84 -10.20 -9.77
N GLY A 142 15.05 -10.27 -10.31
CA GLY A 142 15.31 -10.75 -11.67
C GLY A 142 16.20 -11.98 -11.69
N GLN A 143 16.81 -12.23 -12.84
CA GLN A 143 17.84 -13.25 -13.00
C GLN A 143 19.10 -12.61 -13.57
N TYR A 144 20.28 -13.00 -13.09
CA TYR A 144 21.53 -12.70 -13.78
C TYR A 144 21.67 -13.59 -15.02
N CYS A 145 21.13 -13.14 -16.15
CA CYS A 145 21.32 -13.79 -17.45
C CYS A 145 22.70 -13.39 -18.00
N SER A 146 23.68 -14.31 -17.96
CA SER A 146 25.12 -14.15 -18.27
C SER A 146 26.00 -13.66 -17.11
N ASN A 147 27.32 -13.82 -17.25
CA ASN A 147 28.37 -13.52 -16.25
C ASN A 147 28.56 -12.00 -15.99
N ARG A 148 27.44 -11.26 -15.97
CA ARG A 148 27.37 -9.80 -15.91
C ARG A 148 27.36 -9.32 -14.45
N THR A 149 28.20 -9.92 -13.61
CA THR A 149 28.58 -9.32 -12.33
C THR A 149 29.66 -8.29 -12.64
N THR A 150 29.33 -6.99 -12.59
CA THR A 150 30.38 -5.96 -12.65
C THR A 150 31.18 -6.03 -11.35
N SER A 151 32.40 -6.58 -11.44
CA SER A 151 33.59 -6.27 -10.62
C SER A 151 33.27 -5.69 -9.22
N THR A 152 32.96 -6.50 -8.21
CA THR A 152 33.89 -6.86 -7.11
C THR A 152 33.30 -7.97 -6.20
N ASN A 153 32.13 -8.52 -6.55
CA ASN A 153 31.36 -9.47 -5.72
C ASN A 153 31.07 -10.82 -6.40
N SER A 154 31.74 -11.11 -7.52
CA SER A 154 31.51 -12.27 -8.40
C SER A 154 31.67 -13.65 -7.75
N GLY A 155 32.14 -13.72 -6.49
CA GLY A 155 32.25 -14.97 -5.71
C GLY A 155 31.25 -15.14 -4.58
N LYS A 156 30.30 -14.20 -4.38
CA LYS A 156 29.43 -14.16 -3.18
C LYS A 156 27.93 -14.35 -3.43
N VAL A 157 27.46 -14.31 -4.67
CA VAL A 157 26.02 -14.39 -5.02
C VAL A 157 25.79 -15.37 -6.18
N TYR A 158 24.59 -15.96 -6.26
CA TYR A 158 24.20 -16.92 -7.30
C TYR A 158 23.27 -16.30 -8.36
N THR A 159 22.85 -17.09 -9.36
CA THR A 159 22.12 -16.63 -10.57
C THR A 159 20.77 -15.98 -10.29
N SER A 160 19.97 -16.57 -9.40
CA SER A 160 18.67 -16.02 -9.02
C SER A 160 18.86 -14.73 -8.22
N TYR A 161 18.07 -13.73 -8.59
CA TYR A 161 18.02 -12.42 -7.92
C TYR A 161 16.58 -12.13 -7.45
N ASP A 162 15.83 -13.18 -7.08
CA ASP A 162 14.44 -13.13 -6.58
C ASP A 162 14.25 -12.13 -5.44
N TYR A 163 15.29 -12.00 -4.61
CA TYR A 163 15.33 -11.07 -3.50
C TYR A 163 14.22 -11.32 -2.47
N ARG A 164 13.43 -12.41 -2.51
CA ARG A 164 12.20 -12.56 -1.71
C ARG A 164 11.32 -11.31 -1.75
N ALA A 165 11.30 -10.67 -2.92
CA ALA A 165 10.57 -9.43 -3.10
C ALA A 165 9.05 -9.69 -3.05
N SER A 166 8.28 -8.61 -3.05
CA SER A 166 6.81 -8.69 -3.13
C SER A 166 6.34 -9.43 -4.38
N ILE A 167 7.10 -9.32 -5.46
CA ILE A 167 6.90 -10.05 -6.71
C ILE A 167 8.13 -10.96 -6.89
N VAL A 168 7.90 -12.27 -6.98
CA VAL A 168 8.99 -13.26 -7.14
C VAL A 168 9.61 -13.17 -8.53
N GLU A 169 10.76 -13.80 -8.72
CA GLU A 169 11.50 -13.87 -10.00
C GLU A 169 10.62 -14.36 -11.16
N ALA A 170 9.72 -15.32 -10.91
CA ALA A 170 8.73 -15.82 -11.85
C ALA A 170 7.53 -14.86 -12.07
N ARG A 171 7.59 -13.63 -11.55
CA ARG A 171 6.59 -12.56 -11.63
C ARG A 171 5.27 -12.86 -10.93
N GLN A 172 5.24 -13.84 -10.03
CA GLN A 172 4.07 -14.12 -9.19
C GLN A 172 4.04 -13.17 -7.99
N LEU A 173 2.85 -12.74 -7.62
CA LEU A 173 2.58 -11.95 -6.43
C LEU A 173 2.62 -12.83 -5.18
N THR A 174 3.24 -12.32 -4.13
CA THR A 174 3.28 -12.93 -2.79
C THR A 174 2.32 -12.22 -1.85
N THR A 175 2.09 -12.79 -0.68
CA THR A 175 1.36 -12.11 0.43
C THR A 175 1.99 -10.80 0.90
N ARG A 176 3.30 -10.58 0.67
CA ARG A 176 3.94 -9.28 0.89
C ARG A 176 3.38 -8.25 -0.07
N TYR A 177 3.11 -8.66 -1.32
CA TYR A 177 2.41 -7.81 -2.28
C TYR A 177 1.03 -7.42 -1.77
N ASP A 178 0.26 -8.34 -1.20
CA ASP A 178 -1.08 -8.02 -0.68
C ASP A 178 -1.03 -6.96 0.43
N ALA A 179 -0.08 -7.12 1.36
CA ALA A 179 0.10 -6.16 2.45
C ALA A 179 0.61 -4.79 1.93
N LEU A 180 1.49 -4.79 0.91
CA LEU A 180 1.95 -3.58 0.23
C LEU A 180 0.84 -2.91 -0.58
N LYS A 181 -0.04 -3.68 -1.23
CA LYS A 181 -1.19 -3.18 -1.99
C LYS A 181 -2.13 -2.41 -1.08
N GLY A 182 -2.50 -2.99 0.06
CA GLY A 182 -3.37 -2.31 1.04
C GLY A 182 -2.80 -0.96 1.49
N ARG A 183 -1.50 -0.92 1.81
CA ARG A 183 -0.82 0.33 2.20
C ARG A 183 -0.63 1.31 1.05
N GLY A 184 -0.31 0.82 -0.14
CA GLY A 184 -0.17 1.65 -1.34
C GLY A 184 -1.49 2.32 -1.72
N LEU A 185 -2.60 1.59 -1.60
CA LEU A 185 -3.94 2.14 -1.83
C LEU A 185 -4.36 3.09 -0.71
N PHE A 186 -4.03 2.80 0.55
CA PHE A 186 -4.19 3.76 1.65
C PHE A 186 -3.47 5.09 1.34
N VAL A 187 -2.16 5.05 1.06
CA VAL A 187 -1.38 6.26 0.79
C VAL A 187 -1.92 6.99 -0.43
N ARG A 188 -2.37 6.27 -1.47
CA ARG A 188 -2.96 6.85 -2.68
C ARG A 188 -4.25 7.63 -2.42
N SER A 189 -5.01 7.23 -1.41
CA SER A 189 -6.43 7.58 -1.27
C SER A 189 -6.71 9.00 -0.70
N PRO A 190 -6.02 9.50 0.34
CA PRO A 190 -6.24 10.85 0.86
C PRO A 190 -5.06 11.80 0.56
N PRO A 191 -5.33 13.04 0.10
CA PRO A 191 -4.33 14.12 0.12
C PRO A 191 -3.82 14.42 1.54
N GLU A 192 -4.65 14.13 2.54
CA GLU A 192 -4.43 14.48 3.94
C GLU A 192 -3.13 13.93 4.51
N PHE A 193 -2.72 12.75 4.07
CA PHE A 193 -1.52 12.11 4.57
C PHE A 193 -0.22 12.68 3.96
N TYR A 194 -0.31 13.43 2.86
CA TYR A 194 0.88 13.93 2.15
C TYR A 194 1.51 15.17 2.80
N LYS A 195 0.73 15.88 3.62
CA LYS A 195 1.15 17.11 4.31
C LYS A 195 0.89 16.98 5.80
N THR A 196 1.70 16.18 6.48
CA THR A 196 1.60 16.01 7.94
C THR A 196 2.85 16.50 8.64
N ASP A 197 2.66 17.19 9.76
CA ASP A 197 3.70 17.55 10.71
C ASP A 197 3.78 16.47 11.80
N TRP A 198 5.00 16.10 12.19
CA TRP A 198 5.20 15.33 13.41
C TRP A 198 4.90 16.21 14.64
N ILE A 199 3.99 15.76 15.49
CA ILE A 199 3.55 16.52 16.67
C ILE A 199 4.25 16.02 17.94
N ALA A 200 4.18 14.71 18.19
CA ALA A 200 4.77 14.08 19.38
C ALA A 200 4.85 12.55 19.20
N ASP A 201 5.61 11.91 20.08
CA ASP A 201 5.55 10.46 20.29
C ASP A 201 5.56 10.11 21.78
N SER A 202 5.47 8.82 22.11
CA SER A 202 5.46 8.35 23.50
C SER A 202 6.72 8.72 24.30
N SER A 203 7.85 8.98 23.64
CA SER A 203 9.08 9.45 24.31
C SER A 203 9.08 10.95 24.59
N THR A 204 8.30 11.72 23.82
CA THR A 204 8.15 13.18 24.00
C THR A 204 6.85 13.56 24.71
N GLY A 205 6.24 12.63 25.45
CA GLY A 205 5.10 12.90 26.32
C GLY A 205 3.71 12.71 25.69
N LEU A 206 3.60 12.00 24.56
CA LEU A 206 2.29 11.62 24.01
C LEU A 206 1.60 10.61 24.96
N SER A 207 0.76 11.13 25.86
CA SER A 207 0.09 10.37 26.93
C SER A 207 -1.34 9.96 26.56
N ILE A 208 -1.54 9.37 25.38
CA ILE A 208 -2.84 8.86 24.93
C ILE A 208 -3.02 7.35 25.16
N LEU A 209 -1.97 6.66 25.60
CA LEU A 209 -1.93 5.21 25.67
C LEU A 209 -2.14 4.72 27.10
N SER A 210 -3.01 3.73 27.26
CA SER A 210 -3.24 3.06 28.55
C SER A 210 -2.17 2.00 28.91
N SER A 211 -1.19 1.76 28.03
CA SER A 211 -0.18 0.71 28.18
C SER A 211 1.21 1.18 27.75
N GLY A 212 2.21 1.02 28.62
CA GLY A 212 3.62 1.31 28.31
C GLY A 212 4.29 0.27 27.38
N ALA A 213 3.60 -0.83 27.07
CA ALA A 213 4.04 -1.80 26.07
C ALA A 213 3.76 -1.32 24.64
N VAL A 214 3.00 -0.24 24.46
CA VAL A 214 2.68 0.36 23.16
C VAL A 214 3.45 1.67 23.00
N PHE A 215 3.95 1.92 21.79
CA PHE A 215 4.56 3.18 21.38
C PHE A 215 3.72 3.78 20.26
N ALA A 216 3.34 5.04 20.44
CA ALA A 216 2.60 5.82 19.45
C ALA A 216 3.42 7.00 18.97
N THR A 217 3.25 7.32 17.70
CA THR A 217 3.67 8.59 17.12
C THR A 217 2.47 9.26 16.49
N TYR A 218 2.35 10.56 16.71
CA TYR A 218 1.26 11.37 16.21
C TYR A 218 1.73 12.32 15.12
N LEU A 219 1.10 12.20 13.95
CA LEU A 219 1.23 13.11 12.83
C LEU A 219 -0.09 13.86 12.64
N LEU A 220 -0.03 15.14 12.31
CA LEU A 220 -1.20 15.98 12.08
C LEU A 220 -1.05 16.74 10.78
N ASN A 221 -2.08 16.74 9.94
CA ASN A 221 -2.16 17.67 8.81
C ASN A 221 -2.59 19.05 9.33
N PRO A 222 -1.75 20.10 9.21
CA PRO A 222 -2.06 21.40 9.78
C PRO A 222 -3.19 22.14 9.03
N ASP A 223 -3.48 21.79 7.77
CA ASP A 223 -4.51 22.47 6.99
C ASP A 223 -5.91 21.94 7.31
N THR A 224 -6.03 20.62 7.44
CA THR A 224 -7.32 19.93 7.55
C THR A 224 -7.59 19.38 8.95
N GLN A 225 -6.55 19.39 9.79
CA GLN A 225 -6.57 18.81 11.13
C GLN A 225 -6.77 17.28 11.13
N ALA A 226 -6.50 16.60 10.01
CA ALA A 226 -6.49 15.14 9.95
C ALA A 226 -5.31 14.57 10.76
N GLY A 227 -5.60 13.68 11.70
CA GLY A 227 -4.62 13.09 12.60
C GLY A 227 -4.33 11.62 12.28
N PHE A 228 -3.06 11.22 12.45
CA PHE A 228 -2.58 9.88 12.20
C PHE A 228 -1.72 9.40 13.38
N TYR A 229 -2.24 8.42 14.10
CA TYR A 229 -1.53 7.75 15.18
C TYR A 229 -0.97 6.44 14.68
N ILE A 230 0.34 6.40 14.50
CA ILE A 230 1.05 5.19 14.10
C ILE A 230 1.47 4.49 15.39
N VAL A 231 0.86 3.34 15.64
CA VAL A 231 1.02 2.55 16.86
C VAL A 231 1.76 1.25 16.57
N ARG A 232 2.60 0.82 17.50
CA ARG A 232 3.33 -0.45 17.48
C ARG A 232 3.67 -0.87 18.90
N HIS A 233 4.16 -2.10 19.07
CA HIS A 233 4.83 -2.48 20.31
C HIS A 233 6.04 -1.57 20.57
N ASN A 234 6.22 -1.17 21.83
CA ASN A 234 7.36 -0.35 22.27
C ASN A 234 8.68 -1.09 21.99
N ASP A 235 8.74 -2.36 22.38
CA ASP A 235 9.71 -3.30 21.84
C ASP A 235 9.27 -3.78 20.45
N SER A 236 9.98 -3.33 19.42
CA SER A 236 9.73 -3.70 18.02
C SER A 236 9.83 -5.20 17.72
N THR A 237 10.51 -5.97 18.57
CA THR A 237 10.73 -7.40 18.36
C THR A 237 9.63 -8.25 18.99
N SER A 238 8.83 -7.67 19.90
CA SER A 238 7.79 -8.35 20.66
C SER A 238 6.82 -9.09 19.75
N THR A 239 6.53 -10.33 20.16
CA THR A 239 5.54 -11.20 19.54
C THR A 239 4.26 -11.29 20.38
N ASP A 240 4.16 -10.48 21.43
CA ASP A 240 3.03 -10.51 22.36
C ASP A 240 1.76 -9.95 21.70
N ILE A 241 0.62 -10.28 22.30
CA ILE A 241 -0.65 -9.63 22.00
C ILE A 241 -0.84 -8.56 23.06
N THR A 242 -0.97 -7.30 22.64
CA THR A 242 -1.11 -6.16 23.53
C THR A 242 -2.37 -5.37 23.23
N ASP A 243 -3.19 -5.16 24.25
CA ASP A 243 -4.39 -4.33 24.18
C ASP A 243 -4.13 -2.94 24.78
N PHE A 244 -4.78 -1.93 24.20
CA PHE A 244 -4.77 -0.57 24.73
C PHE A 244 -6.07 0.17 24.38
N GLN A 245 -6.42 1.16 25.19
CA GLN A 245 -7.73 1.80 25.18
C GLN A 245 -7.75 3.06 24.31
N ILE A 246 -8.65 3.07 23.32
CA ILE A 246 -9.02 4.16 22.42
C ILE A 246 -10.52 4.08 22.06
N PRO A 247 -11.08 2.89 21.74
CA PRO A 247 -12.47 2.78 21.30
C PRO A 247 -13.44 3.10 22.44
N ILE A 248 -14.68 3.43 22.07
CA ILE A 248 -15.79 3.75 22.96
C ILE A 248 -16.67 2.51 23.21
N ILE A 249 -16.94 1.70 22.18
CA ILE A 249 -17.81 0.53 22.26
C ILE A 249 -17.00 -0.77 22.20
N ALA A 250 -16.03 -0.87 21.29
CA ALA A 250 -15.09 -1.98 21.27
C ALA A 250 -14.24 -1.99 22.56
N SER A 251 -13.87 -3.18 23.01
CA SER A 251 -13.21 -3.39 24.29
C SER A 251 -11.78 -2.83 24.35
N ALA A 252 -11.05 -2.86 23.24
CA ALA A 252 -9.70 -2.31 23.10
C ALA A 252 -9.28 -2.25 21.62
N VAL A 253 -8.20 -1.53 21.33
CA VAL A 253 -7.39 -1.82 20.14
C VAL A 253 -6.36 -2.88 20.49
N THR A 254 -6.35 -3.98 19.74
CA THR A 254 -5.36 -5.05 19.88
C THR A 254 -4.22 -4.89 18.87
N LEU A 255 -2.98 -5.10 19.32
CA LEU A 255 -1.80 -5.35 18.49
C LEU A 255 -1.37 -6.80 18.64
N ASN A 256 -1.39 -7.55 17.55
CA ASN A 256 -0.74 -8.84 17.45
C ASN A 256 0.79 -8.68 17.43
N GLY A 257 1.52 -9.77 17.65
CA GLY A 257 2.97 -9.78 17.63
C GLY A 257 3.55 -9.12 16.38
N ARG A 258 4.46 -8.16 16.57
CA ARG A 258 5.10 -7.36 15.51
C ARG A 258 4.12 -6.62 14.58
N GLN A 259 2.88 -6.40 15.02
CA GLN A 259 1.90 -5.60 14.30
C GLN A 259 2.15 -4.11 14.55
N SER A 260 1.82 -3.31 13.54
CA SER A 260 1.63 -1.88 13.63
C SER A 260 0.29 -1.52 12.97
N LYS A 261 -0.36 -0.46 13.46
CA LYS A 261 -1.60 0.09 12.91
C LYS A 261 -1.46 1.59 12.72
N VAL A 262 -2.23 2.13 11.78
CA VAL A 262 -2.47 3.57 11.66
C VAL A 262 -3.90 3.82 12.09
N ILE A 263 -4.07 4.49 13.22
CA ILE A 263 -5.37 4.97 13.69
C ILE A 263 -5.53 6.39 13.17
N VAL A 264 -6.66 6.68 12.53
CA VAL A 264 -6.90 8.00 11.95
C VAL A 264 -7.97 8.75 12.72
N THR A 265 -7.87 10.07 12.73
CA THR A 265 -8.86 10.99 13.31
C THR A 265 -9.15 12.14 12.35
N ASN A 266 -10.38 12.63 12.32
CA ASN A 266 -10.80 13.72 11.43
C ASN A 266 -10.37 13.49 9.97
N TYR A 267 -10.64 12.28 9.48
CA TYR A 267 -10.16 11.81 8.18
C TYR A 267 -11.27 11.99 7.12
N ALA A 268 -11.01 12.83 6.12
CA ALA A 268 -11.96 13.08 5.04
C ALA A 268 -11.90 12.01 3.93
N PHE A 269 -13.06 11.66 3.38
CA PHE A 269 -13.20 10.83 2.19
C PHE A 269 -14.29 11.42 1.27
N GLY A 270 -13.85 12.31 0.37
CA GLY A 270 -14.77 13.14 -0.41
C GLY A 270 -15.37 14.24 0.47
N SER A 271 -16.70 14.38 0.49
CA SER A 271 -17.39 15.34 1.37
C SER A 271 -17.71 14.79 2.77
N SER A 272 -17.57 13.48 2.93
CA SER A 272 -17.77 12.74 4.18
C SER A 272 -16.48 12.67 4.99
N GLY A 273 -16.60 12.33 6.28
CA GLY A 273 -15.44 12.19 7.16
C GLY A 273 -15.64 11.22 8.31
N LEU A 274 -14.55 10.57 8.70
CA LEU A 274 -14.42 9.80 9.93
C LEU A 274 -14.02 10.74 11.06
N LEU A 275 -14.75 10.68 12.17
CA LEU A 275 -14.27 11.25 13.43
C LEU A 275 -13.03 10.50 13.90
N TYR A 276 -13.09 9.17 13.89
CA TYR A 276 -11.91 8.31 14.01
C TYR A 276 -12.14 6.93 13.39
N SER A 277 -11.05 6.19 13.19
CA SER A 277 -11.07 4.79 12.78
C SER A 277 -9.88 4.04 13.34
N THR A 278 -10.15 2.88 13.94
CA THR A 278 -9.15 1.91 14.39
C THR A 278 -8.90 0.80 13.36
N THR A 279 -9.79 0.68 12.37
CA THR A 279 -9.59 -0.17 11.19
C THR A 279 -8.53 0.41 10.26
N SER A 280 -7.91 -0.42 9.44
CA SER A 280 -7.09 0.07 8.34
C SER A 280 -7.98 0.54 7.18
N ILE A 281 -7.57 1.60 6.49
CA ILE A 281 -8.27 2.09 5.30
C ILE A 281 -7.64 1.42 4.07
N PHE A 282 -8.44 0.78 3.23
CA PHE A 282 -7.99 0.22 1.95
C PHE A 282 -8.22 1.20 0.80
N PHE A 283 -9.41 1.79 0.74
CA PHE A 283 -9.76 2.80 -0.26
C PHE A 283 -10.61 3.89 0.39
N SER A 284 -10.29 5.13 0.06
CA SER A 284 -11.19 6.27 0.23
C SER A 284 -11.16 7.12 -1.03
N GLY A 285 -12.32 7.53 -1.53
CA GLY A 285 -12.43 8.31 -2.75
C GLY A 285 -13.88 8.50 -3.19
N ILE A 286 -14.06 8.96 -4.41
CA ILE A 286 -15.39 9.20 -4.99
C ILE A 286 -15.60 8.25 -6.16
N ILE A 287 -16.72 7.52 -6.17
CA ILE A 287 -17.18 6.69 -7.30
C ILE A 287 -18.57 7.19 -7.66
N ASP A 288 -18.75 7.67 -8.89
CA ASP A 288 -20.05 8.14 -9.39
C ASP A 288 -20.69 9.27 -8.57
N GLY A 289 -19.85 10.20 -8.10
CA GLY A 289 -20.28 11.31 -7.23
C GLY A 289 -20.58 10.90 -5.78
N ARG A 290 -20.38 9.62 -5.45
CA ARG A 290 -20.62 9.06 -4.12
C ARG A 290 -19.31 8.89 -3.35
N ASP A 291 -19.30 9.32 -2.10
CA ASP A 291 -18.17 9.14 -1.19
C ASP A 291 -18.07 7.66 -0.79
N VAL A 292 -16.98 6.99 -1.15
CA VAL A 292 -16.77 5.56 -0.87
C VAL A 292 -15.60 5.38 0.08
N LEU A 293 -15.86 4.68 1.18
CA LEU A 293 -14.88 4.25 2.17
C LEU A 293 -14.89 2.71 2.26
N PHE A 294 -13.74 2.10 2.01
CA PHE A 294 -13.52 0.67 2.19
C PHE A 294 -12.42 0.46 3.22
N ILE A 295 -12.81 -0.06 4.38
CA ILE A 295 -11.96 -0.33 5.53
C ILE A 295 -11.81 -1.83 5.75
N TYR A 296 -10.78 -2.22 6.52
CA TYR A 296 -10.55 -3.62 6.86
C TYR A 296 -9.91 -3.82 8.24
N GLY A 297 -10.09 -5.02 8.79
CA GLY A 297 -9.58 -5.42 10.10
C GLY A 297 -9.16 -6.89 10.17
N ASP A 298 -8.37 -7.25 11.17
CA ASP A 298 -8.04 -8.66 11.47
C ASP A 298 -9.22 -9.33 12.17
N THR A 299 -9.59 -10.55 11.77
CA THR A 299 -10.71 -11.29 12.36
C THR A 299 -10.49 -11.66 13.82
N SER A 300 -9.24 -11.72 14.29
CA SER A 300 -8.92 -12.01 15.68
C SER A 300 -9.05 -10.80 16.61
N GLN A 301 -9.48 -9.64 16.09
CA GLN A 301 -9.46 -8.36 16.80
C GLN A 301 -10.81 -7.66 16.66
N GLU A 302 -11.18 -6.88 17.68
CA GLU A 302 -12.27 -5.93 17.55
C GLU A 302 -11.79 -4.65 16.85
N HIS A 303 -12.68 -4.02 16.11
CA HIS A 303 -12.41 -2.73 15.48
C HIS A 303 -13.59 -1.79 15.64
N GLU A 304 -13.33 -0.51 15.44
CA GLU A 304 -14.33 0.53 15.60
C GLU A 304 -14.05 1.73 14.69
N ILE A 305 -15.11 2.32 14.16
CA ILE A 305 -15.11 3.60 13.46
C ILE A 305 -16.21 4.49 14.01
N ALA A 306 -16.03 5.80 13.90
CA ALA A 306 -17.06 6.78 14.18
C ALA A 306 -17.16 7.77 13.03
N LEU A 307 -18.37 8.00 12.51
CA LEU A 307 -18.64 8.94 11.42
C LEU A 307 -20.05 9.48 11.44
N SER A 308 -20.24 10.61 10.77
CA SER A 308 -21.58 11.09 10.40
C SER A 308 -22.07 10.35 9.16
N LEU A 309 -23.29 9.84 9.21
CA LEU A 309 -23.95 9.23 8.06
C LEU A 309 -24.58 10.32 7.19
N THR A 310 -24.35 10.27 5.87
CA THR A 310 -24.82 11.29 4.92
C THR A 310 -25.68 10.69 3.81
N GLY A 311 -26.58 11.51 3.27
CA GLY A 311 -27.48 11.09 2.19
C GLY A 311 -28.71 10.33 2.66
N ARG A 312 -29.56 9.97 1.70
CA ARG A 312 -30.75 9.15 1.94
C ARG A 312 -30.35 7.69 1.88
N SER A 313 -30.40 7.01 3.02
CA SER A 313 -30.09 5.58 3.07
C SER A 313 -31.05 4.78 2.19
N PHE A 314 -30.50 3.80 1.47
CA PHE A 314 -31.28 2.84 0.70
C PHE A 314 -31.84 1.70 1.54
N ARG A 315 -31.37 1.56 2.78
CA ARG A 315 -31.84 0.53 3.71
C ARG A 315 -32.55 1.16 4.89
N LYS A 316 -33.64 0.53 5.29
CA LYS A 316 -34.36 0.91 6.52
C LYS A 316 -33.67 0.34 7.76
N ASP A 317 -33.14 -0.89 7.62
CA ASP A 317 -32.42 -1.61 8.66
C ASP A 317 -31.05 -2.04 8.14
N TYR A 318 -30.05 -1.97 9.01
CA TYR A 318 -28.72 -2.53 8.74
C TYR A 318 -28.69 -4.00 9.12
N ASP A 319 -27.97 -4.80 8.33
CA ASP A 319 -27.60 -6.14 8.77
C ASP A 319 -26.50 -6.01 9.84
N THR A 320 -26.93 -5.95 11.09
CA THR A 320 -26.04 -5.83 12.26
C THR A 320 -25.50 -7.17 12.75
N SER A 321 -25.66 -8.26 11.97
CA SER A 321 -25.03 -9.54 12.31
C SER A 321 -23.51 -9.44 12.40
N SER A 322 -22.93 -8.52 11.62
CA SER A 322 -21.47 -8.36 11.44
C SER A 322 -20.89 -7.15 12.18
N PHE A 323 -21.73 -6.28 12.75
CA PHE A 323 -21.30 -5.08 13.47
C PHE A 323 -22.40 -4.53 14.39
N ARG A 324 -22.02 -3.72 15.38
CA ARG A 324 -22.95 -2.97 16.23
C ARG A 324 -22.91 -1.50 15.85
N ALA A 325 -24.07 -0.86 15.76
CA ALA A 325 -24.18 0.58 15.51
C ALA A 325 -24.76 1.29 16.74
N THR A 326 -24.13 2.36 17.19
CA THR A 326 -24.61 3.19 18.32
C THR A 326 -24.57 4.66 17.93
N LEU A 327 -25.69 5.36 18.11
CA LEU A 327 -25.76 6.80 17.92
C LEU A 327 -25.23 7.52 19.16
N THR A 328 -24.46 8.59 18.95
CA THR A 328 -24.11 9.50 20.05
C THR A 328 -25.36 10.23 20.56
N PRO A 329 -25.35 10.80 21.79
CA PRO A 329 -26.52 11.49 22.35
C PRO A 329 -27.05 12.65 21.47
N SER A 330 -26.18 13.27 20.67
CA SER A 330 -26.56 14.30 19.69
C SER A 330 -27.11 13.76 18.37
N SER A 331 -27.07 12.43 18.15
CA SER A 331 -27.44 11.73 16.91
C SER A 331 -26.69 12.17 15.65
N VAL A 332 -25.58 12.92 15.80
CA VAL A 332 -24.77 13.39 14.67
C VAL A 332 -23.75 12.34 14.23
N ILE A 333 -23.23 11.57 15.20
CA ILE A 333 -22.20 10.57 14.97
C ILE A 333 -22.78 9.18 15.22
N THR A 334 -22.50 8.26 14.29
CA THR A 334 -22.74 6.83 14.46
C THR A 334 -21.39 6.13 14.69
N ILE A 335 -21.32 5.34 15.74
CA ILE A 335 -20.17 4.48 16.05
C ILE A 335 -20.52 3.08 15.57
N PHE A 336 -19.67 2.51 14.72
CA PHE A 336 -19.76 1.13 14.29
C PHE A 336 -18.63 0.32 14.91
N SER A 337 -18.96 -0.73 15.65
CA SER A 337 -17.97 -1.70 16.17
C SER A 337 -18.10 -3.06 15.50
N PHE A 338 -16.97 -3.63 15.12
CA PHE A 338 -16.83 -4.91 14.46
C PHE A 338 -16.26 -5.90 15.48
N PRO A 339 -17.05 -6.89 15.93
CA PRO A 339 -16.56 -7.89 16.88
C PRO A 339 -15.51 -8.81 16.24
N THR A 340 -14.78 -9.54 17.08
CA THR A 340 -13.94 -10.64 16.60
C THR A 340 -14.78 -11.65 15.80
N GLY A 341 -14.21 -12.20 14.73
CA GLY A 341 -14.86 -13.16 13.86
C GLY A 341 -15.63 -12.54 12.69
N THR A 342 -15.77 -11.20 12.61
CA THR A 342 -16.36 -10.56 11.42
C THR A 342 -15.51 -10.85 10.19
N GLN A 343 -16.10 -11.53 9.20
CA GLN A 343 -15.43 -12.04 8.02
C GLN A 343 -16.25 -11.76 6.75
N GLY A 344 -15.57 -11.69 5.60
CA GLY A 344 -16.16 -11.44 4.30
C GLY A 344 -16.30 -9.96 4.00
N LEU A 345 -16.88 -9.65 2.84
CA LEU A 345 -17.28 -8.28 2.50
C LEU A 345 -18.60 -7.95 3.19
N VAL A 346 -18.59 -6.89 3.98
CA VAL A 346 -19.73 -6.39 4.75
C VAL A 346 -20.08 -4.98 4.29
N MET A 347 -21.32 -4.78 3.88
CA MET A 347 -21.87 -3.43 3.68
C MET A 347 -22.25 -2.83 5.02
N VAL A 348 -21.58 -1.75 5.40
CA VAL A 348 -21.81 -1.04 6.67
C VAL A 348 -22.87 0.04 6.49
N TYR A 349 -22.78 0.82 5.43
CA TYR A 349 -23.72 1.89 5.13
C TYR A 349 -23.88 2.10 3.61
N ASP A 350 -25.12 2.31 3.17
CA ASP A 350 -25.47 2.48 1.75
C ASP A 350 -26.52 3.58 1.57
N SER A 351 -26.12 4.72 0.99
CA SER A 351 -26.97 5.87 0.64
C SER A 351 -26.65 6.42 -0.75
N ASP A 352 -27.44 7.36 -1.24
CA ASP A 352 -27.19 8.04 -2.52
C ASP A 352 -25.88 8.86 -2.56
N SER A 353 -25.31 9.25 -1.42
CA SER A 353 -24.07 10.03 -1.36
C SER A 353 -22.89 9.35 -0.66
N GLN A 354 -23.09 8.24 0.06
CA GLN A 354 -22.04 7.63 0.89
C GLN A 354 -22.14 6.09 0.91
N LEU A 355 -21.02 5.41 0.66
CA LEU A 355 -20.86 3.95 0.77
C LEU A 355 -19.75 3.63 1.77
N VAL A 356 -20.06 2.81 2.78
CA VAL A 356 -19.06 2.31 3.73
C VAL A 356 -19.06 0.79 3.70
N LEU A 357 -17.89 0.23 3.48
CA LEU A 357 -17.65 -1.21 3.38
C LEU A 357 -16.58 -1.62 4.37
N PHE A 358 -16.77 -2.79 4.96
CA PHE A 358 -15.78 -3.47 5.79
C PHE A 358 -15.40 -4.80 5.16
N ALA A 359 -14.15 -5.21 5.29
CA ALA A 359 -13.74 -6.59 5.03
C ALA A 359 -12.72 -7.07 6.06
N ASP A 360 -12.61 -8.38 6.23
CA ASP A 360 -11.48 -8.92 6.96
C ASP A 360 -10.16 -8.85 6.16
N SER A 361 -9.06 -9.04 6.87
CA SER A 361 -7.70 -8.93 6.34
C SER A 361 -7.34 -9.95 5.27
N ASP A 362 -8.06 -11.07 5.15
CA ASP A 362 -7.87 -12.02 4.05
C ASP A 362 -8.77 -11.65 2.86
N THR A 363 -10.04 -11.31 3.09
CA THR A 363 -10.96 -10.88 2.02
C THR A 363 -10.42 -9.65 1.28
N ILE A 364 -9.89 -8.66 1.99
CA ILE A 364 -9.37 -7.42 1.37
C ILE A 364 -8.20 -7.68 0.40
N THR A 365 -7.45 -8.77 0.58
CA THR A 365 -6.34 -9.14 -0.32
C THR A 365 -6.83 -9.49 -1.72
N THR A 366 -8.11 -9.82 -1.89
CA THR A 366 -8.72 -10.13 -3.18
C THR A 366 -9.21 -8.89 -3.93
N PHE A 367 -9.24 -7.72 -3.29
CA PHE A 367 -9.74 -6.49 -3.88
C PHE A 367 -8.65 -5.67 -4.56
N TRP A 368 -9.08 -4.90 -5.55
CA TRP A 368 -8.28 -3.99 -6.36
C TRP A 368 -9.04 -2.69 -6.58
N ALA A 369 -8.31 -1.60 -6.79
CA ALA A 369 -8.87 -0.31 -7.14
C ALA A 369 -8.15 0.27 -8.37
N PRO A 370 -8.30 -0.32 -9.57
CA PRO A 370 -7.68 0.20 -10.78
C PRO A 370 -8.20 1.61 -11.09
N VAL A 371 -7.35 2.45 -11.67
CA VAL A 371 -7.79 3.77 -12.15
C VAL A 371 -8.61 3.62 -13.43
N ILE A 372 -9.61 4.50 -13.60
CA ILE A 372 -10.26 4.70 -14.89
C ILE A 372 -9.53 5.85 -15.60
N PRO A 373 -8.98 5.63 -16.80
CA PRO A 373 -8.23 6.65 -17.51
C PRO A 373 -9.04 7.94 -17.70
N GLY A 374 -8.44 9.09 -17.38
CA GLY A 374 -9.02 10.41 -17.62
C GLY A 374 -9.10 10.78 -19.11
N ASP A 375 -9.09 12.08 -19.41
CA ASP A 375 -9.25 12.59 -20.77
C ASP A 375 -8.18 12.04 -21.74
N THR A 376 -8.58 11.68 -22.95
CA THR A 376 -7.67 11.17 -23.99
C THR A 376 -6.60 12.17 -24.42
N SER A 377 -6.84 13.47 -24.26
CA SER A 377 -5.90 14.55 -24.56
C SER A 377 -4.81 14.70 -23.49
N ASP A 378 -5.03 14.18 -22.27
CA ASP A 378 -4.05 14.23 -21.21
C ASP A 378 -3.09 13.03 -21.28
N SER A 379 -1.81 13.33 -21.49
CA SER A 379 -0.73 12.33 -21.47
C SER A 379 -0.57 11.61 -20.13
N LEU A 380 -1.06 12.21 -19.03
CA LEU A 380 -1.01 11.68 -17.68
C LEU A 380 -2.33 11.02 -17.23
N ARG A 381 -3.28 10.82 -18.15
CA ARG A 381 -4.63 10.28 -17.86
C ARG A 381 -4.69 8.96 -17.09
N ASN A 382 -3.59 8.19 -17.06
CA ASN A 382 -3.50 6.90 -16.35
C ASN A 382 -2.88 7.03 -14.94
N PHE A 383 -2.54 8.23 -14.48
CA PHE A 383 -1.87 8.45 -13.20
C PHE A 383 -2.81 9.08 -12.19
N TRP A 384 -3.03 8.38 -11.09
CA TRP A 384 -3.85 8.85 -9.97
C TRP A 384 -3.33 10.17 -9.40
N GLY A 385 -4.22 11.10 -9.07
CA GLY A 385 -3.86 12.39 -8.50
C GLY A 385 -3.28 13.41 -9.49
N LEU A 386 -3.01 12.99 -10.73
CA LEU A 386 -2.49 13.86 -11.79
C LEU A 386 -3.48 13.96 -12.96
N GLY A 387 -3.75 12.86 -13.64
CA GLY A 387 -4.66 12.85 -14.80
C GLY A 387 -6.03 12.24 -14.53
N THR A 388 -6.19 11.50 -13.43
CA THR A 388 -7.50 10.94 -13.03
C THR A 388 -7.56 10.70 -11.53
N ASN A 389 -8.76 10.83 -10.97
CA ASN A 389 -9.11 10.34 -9.62
C ASN A 389 -10.32 9.39 -9.69
N GLN A 390 -10.60 8.86 -10.88
CA GLN A 390 -11.69 7.91 -11.09
C GLN A 390 -11.19 6.48 -10.89
N SER A 391 -11.99 5.66 -10.22
CA SER A 391 -11.67 4.26 -9.96
C SER A 391 -12.95 3.42 -9.87
N VAL A 392 -12.77 2.11 -9.93
CA VAL A 392 -13.77 1.11 -9.60
C VAL A 392 -13.14 0.16 -8.57
N LEU A 393 -13.94 -0.47 -7.73
CA LEU A 393 -13.46 -1.55 -6.86
C LEU A 393 -13.75 -2.89 -7.53
N VAL A 394 -12.75 -3.78 -7.56
CA VAL A 394 -12.86 -5.10 -8.19
C VAL A 394 -12.31 -6.16 -7.23
N GLY A 395 -13.16 -7.05 -6.76
CA GLY A 395 -12.84 -8.20 -5.91
C GLY A 395 -12.85 -9.52 -6.67
N GLY A 396 -11.97 -10.44 -6.30
CA GLY A 396 -11.93 -11.82 -6.78
C GLY A 396 -10.69 -12.16 -7.62
N PRO A 397 -10.47 -11.53 -8.80
CA PRO A 397 -9.34 -11.84 -9.66
C PRO A 397 -7.97 -11.78 -8.98
N TYR A 398 -7.05 -12.64 -9.42
CA TYR A 398 -5.69 -12.69 -8.89
C TYR A 398 -4.92 -11.39 -9.13
N LEU A 399 -5.14 -10.73 -10.28
CA LEU A 399 -4.58 -9.43 -10.59
C LEU A 399 -5.52 -8.68 -11.53
N VAL A 400 -5.82 -7.42 -11.22
CA VAL A 400 -6.47 -6.48 -12.15
C VAL A 400 -5.41 -5.50 -12.64
N ARG A 401 -5.04 -5.61 -13.93
CA ARG A 401 -3.99 -4.79 -14.56
C ARG A 401 -4.51 -3.42 -15.00
N SER A 402 -5.72 -3.37 -15.53
CA SER A 402 -6.33 -2.13 -16.02
C SER A 402 -7.85 -2.22 -16.05
N ALA A 403 -8.49 -1.07 -15.95
CA ALA A 403 -9.93 -0.90 -16.15
C ALA A 403 -10.17 0.30 -17.07
N SER A 404 -11.21 0.26 -17.90
CA SER A 404 -11.67 1.40 -18.69
C SER A 404 -13.18 1.34 -18.87
N ILE A 405 -13.84 2.49 -18.86
CA ILE A 405 -15.28 2.59 -19.11
C ILE A 405 -15.48 3.22 -20.48
N THR A 406 -16.34 2.63 -21.31
CA THR A 406 -16.79 3.19 -22.60
C THR A 406 -18.29 3.01 -22.72
N GLY A 407 -19.05 4.11 -22.73
CA GLY A 407 -20.50 4.05 -22.62
C GLY A 407 -20.92 3.39 -21.31
N THR A 408 -21.59 2.23 -21.41
CA THR A 408 -22.06 1.42 -20.28
C THR A 408 -21.22 0.16 -20.04
N GLU A 409 -20.11 -0.01 -20.77
CA GLU A 409 -19.23 -1.17 -20.64
C GLU A 409 -18.01 -0.84 -19.78
N LEU A 410 -17.76 -1.67 -18.76
CA LEU A 410 -16.51 -1.72 -18.02
C LEU A 410 -15.62 -2.84 -18.57
N ALA A 411 -14.54 -2.46 -19.25
CA ALA A 411 -13.54 -3.39 -19.74
C ALA A 411 -12.42 -3.57 -18.71
N LEU A 412 -12.23 -4.80 -18.25
CA LEU A 412 -11.19 -5.21 -17.32
C LEU A 412 -10.13 -6.05 -18.03
N LYS A 413 -8.86 -5.84 -17.68
CA LYS A 413 -7.77 -6.75 -18.05
C LYS A 413 -7.02 -7.21 -16.84
N GLY A 414 -6.64 -8.48 -16.82
CA GLY A 414 -6.01 -9.06 -15.66
C GLY A 414 -5.70 -10.54 -15.80
N ASP A 415 -5.35 -11.14 -14.67
CA ASP A 415 -4.90 -12.52 -14.57
C ASP A 415 -5.73 -13.24 -13.51
N LEU A 416 -5.99 -14.52 -13.77
CA LEU A 416 -6.65 -15.43 -12.85
C LEU A 416 -5.66 -16.52 -12.46
N LYS A 417 -5.69 -16.93 -11.20
CA LYS A 417 -4.95 -18.10 -10.71
C LYS A 417 -5.82 -19.35 -10.67
N ALA A 418 -7.12 -19.15 -10.44
CA ALA A 418 -8.17 -20.15 -10.45
C ALA A 418 -9.48 -19.46 -10.85
N SER A 419 -10.53 -20.25 -11.09
CA SER A 419 -11.88 -19.72 -11.22
C SER A 419 -12.28 -18.99 -9.94
N THR A 420 -12.83 -17.80 -10.06
CA THR A 420 -13.23 -16.94 -8.93
C THR A 420 -14.49 -16.17 -9.29
N PRO A 421 -15.39 -15.92 -8.33
CA PRO A 421 -16.42 -14.92 -8.52
C PRO A 421 -15.79 -13.54 -8.76
N LEU A 422 -16.50 -12.69 -9.48
CA LEU A 422 -16.15 -11.30 -9.69
C LEU A 422 -17.06 -10.45 -8.79
N THR A 423 -16.53 -9.38 -8.21
CA THR A 423 -17.31 -8.44 -7.40
C THR A 423 -16.90 -7.05 -7.80
N ILE A 424 -17.84 -6.20 -8.20
CA ILE A 424 -17.54 -4.88 -8.75
C ILE A 424 -18.38 -3.83 -8.05
N ILE A 425 -17.72 -2.72 -7.70
CA ILE A 425 -18.39 -1.46 -7.39
C ILE A 425 -17.89 -0.44 -8.40
N ALA A 426 -18.80 -0.03 -9.28
CA ALA A 426 -18.53 0.85 -10.40
C ALA A 426 -19.60 1.95 -10.49
N PRO A 427 -19.45 2.94 -11.38
CA PRO A 427 -20.52 3.88 -11.66
C PRO A 427 -21.82 3.22 -12.10
N ALA A 428 -22.96 3.81 -11.75
CA ALA A 428 -24.31 3.27 -12.00
C ALA A 428 -24.60 3.05 -13.50
N VAL A 429 -23.93 3.81 -14.37
CA VAL A 429 -24.04 3.68 -15.83
C VAL A 429 -23.48 2.36 -16.35
N VAL A 430 -22.63 1.67 -15.58
CA VAL A 430 -22.05 0.39 -15.99
C VAL A 430 -23.09 -0.71 -15.87
N SER A 431 -23.41 -1.35 -16.99
CA SER A 431 -24.38 -2.45 -17.08
C SER A 431 -23.82 -3.69 -17.79
N SER A 432 -22.57 -3.62 -18.27
CA SER A 432 -21.89 -4.73 -18.94
C SER A 432 -20.40 -4.73 -18.59
N VAL A 433 -19.81 -5.92 -18.53
CA VAL A 433 -18.41 -6.10 -18.13
C VAL A 433 -17.72 -7.05 -19.11
N THR A 434 -16.51 -6.70 -19.52
CA THR A 434 -15.63 -7.61 -20.26
C THR A 434 -14.38 -7.92 -19.44
N TRP A 435 -13.90 -9.16 -19.51
CA TRP A 435 -12.63 -9.59 -18.92
C TRP A 435 -11.71 -10.11 -20.01
N ASN A 436 -10.57 -9.45 -20.20
CA ASN A 436 -9.62 -9.75 -21.27
C ASN A 436 -10.28 -9.81 -22.67
N GLY A 437 -11.30 -8.98 -22.89
CA GLY A 437 -12.06 -8.90 -24.14
C GLY A 437 -13.22 -9.91 -24.27
N ALA A 438 -13.38 -10.83 -23.33
CA ALA A 438 -14.54 -11.73 -23.28
C ALA A 438 -15.66 -11.11 -22.43
N ALA A 439 -16.89 -11.09 -22.95
CA ALA A 439 -18.05 -10.63 -22.20
C ALA A 439 -18.35 -11.55 -21.02
N LEU A 440 -18.71 -10.95 -19.88
CA LEU A 440 -19.15 -11.66 -18.68
C LEU A 440 -20.65 -11.46 -18.46
N SER A 441 -21.30 -12.52 -17.98
CA SER A 441 -22.63 -12.37 -17.37
C SER A 441 -22.42 -11.80 -15.98
N VAL A 442 -22.97 -10.62 -15.73
CA VAL A 442 -22.93 -9.95 -14.42
C VAL A 442 -24.33 -9.53 -14.02
N ASP A 443 -24.65 -9.69 -12.74
CA ASP A 443 -25.94 -9.31 -12.19
C ASP A 443 -25.78 -8.14 -11.21
N ALA A 444 -26.73 -7.20 -11.26
CA ALA A 444 -26.78 -6.13 -10.26
C ALA A 444 -27.04 -6.73 -8.86
N SER A 445 -26.24 -6.34 -7.88
CA SER A 445 -26.24 -6.95 -6.55
C SER A 445 -26.43 -5.90 -5.45
N SER A 446 -27.68 -5.73 -5.02
CA SER A 446 -28.04 -4.85 -3.89
C SER A 446 -27.53 -5.33 -2.53
N SER A 447 -27.04 -6.58 -2.45
CA SER A 447 -26.32 -7.07 -1.28
C SER A 447 -24.92 -6.44 -1.16
N LEU A 448 -24.31 -6.00 -2.27
CA LEU A 448 -23.03 -5.27 -2.27
C LEU A 448 -23.21 -3.77 -2.11
N THR A 449 -24.08 -3.18 -2.93
CA THR A 449 -24.50 -1.77 -2.93
C THR A 449 -25.67 -1.64 -3.90
N VAL A 450 -26.66 -0.83 -3.54
CA VAL A 450 -27.83 -0.57 -4.41
C VAL A 450 -27.42 0.14 -5.69
N ILE A 451 -26.40 0.99 -5.64
CA ILE A 451 -25.85 1.69 -6.81
C ILE A 451 -24.54 1.05 -7.22
N GLY A 452 -24.48 0.58 -8.47
CA GLY A 452 -23.22 0.22 -9.13
C GLY A 452 -22.56 -1.08 -8.67
N GLY A 453 -23.28 -1.90 -7.89
CA GLY A 453 -22.81 -3.21 -7.43
C GLY A 453 -23.10 -4.30 -8.45
N LEU A 454 -22.07 -5.05 -8.87
CA LEU A 454 -22.21 -6.17 -9.81
C LEU A 454 -21.48 -7.42 -9.29
N VAL A 455 -22.05 -8.60 -9.53
CA VAL A 455 -21.44 -9.92 -9.23
C VAL A 455 -21.39 -10.83 -10.44
#